data_AF-A0AAW6GUG2-F1
#
_entry.id   AF-A0AAW6GUG2-F1
#
_cell.length_a   1.000
_cell.length_b   1.000
_cell.length_c   1.000
_cell.angle_alpha   90.00
_cell.angle_beta   90.00
_cell.angle_gamma   90.00
#
_symmetry.space_group_name_H-M   'P 1'
#
loop_
_entity.id
_entity.type
_entity.pdbx_description
1 polymer ?
#
loop_
_entity_poly.entity_id
_entity_poly.type
_entity_poly.pdbx_seq_one_letter_code
_entity_poly.pdbx_strand_id
1 'polypeptide(L)' 'MGQQEYDNFKRLIKEWLDSHPDEYADFVEEMNDKKFKGFFNIFNTAVRLVPKYKEAARKRIG' A
#
# COMPACT_ATOMS: atom_id res chain seq x y z
N MET A 1 7.80 -12.75 -1.22
CA MET A 1 7.90 -12.10 0.10
C MET A 1 8.04 -13.22 1.11
N GLY A 2 9.08 -13.18 1.93
CA GLY A 2 9.31 -14.06 3.06
C GLY A 2 8.51 -13.64 4.29
N GLN A 3 8.51 -14.53 5.29
CA GLN A 3 7.74 -14.38 6.52
C GLN A 3 8.03 -13.05 7.24
N GLN A 4 9.30 -12.68 7.35
CA GLN A 4 9.75 -11.49 8.06
C GLN A 4 9.23 -10.19 7.44
N GLU A 5 9.19 -10.11 6.11
CA GLU A 5 8.71 -8.94 5.39
C GLU A 5 7.20 -8.77 5.60
N TYR A 6 6.47 -9.89 5.61
CA TYR A 6 5.04 -9.90 5.88
C TYR A 6 4.70 -9.53 7.32
N ASP A 7 5.47 -10.02 8.30
CA ASP A 7 5.25 -9.67 9.71
C ASP A 7 5.62 -8.22 10.01
N ASN A 8 6.68 -7.70 9.37
CA ASN A 8 7.00 -6.27 9.45
C ASN A 8 5.89 -5.40 8.85
N PHE A 9 5.33 -5.82 7.71
CA PHE A 9 4.18 -5.13 7.11
C PHE A 9 2.98 -5.07 8.06
N LYS A 10 2.60 -6.20 8.68
CA LYS A 10 1.51 -6.21 9.67
C LYS A 10 1.75 -5.28 10.85
N ARG A 11 2.99 -5.24 11.36
CA ARG A 11 3.36 -4.33 12.45
C ARG A 11 3.14 -2.87 12.05
N LEU A 12 3.62 -2.47 10.87
CA LEU A 12 3.46 -1.10 10.38
C LEU A 12 1.99 -0.71 10.20
N ILE A 13 1.16 -1.63 9.70
CA ILE A 13 -0.29 -1.40 9.59
C ILE A 13 -0.92 -1.21 10.98
N LYS A 14 -0.50 -1.99 11.97
CA LYS A 14 -0.99 -1.87 13.35
C LYS A 14 -0.59 -0.54 13.99
N GLU A 15 0.67 -0.13 13.84
CA GLU A 15 1.17 1.16 14.35
C GLU A 15 0.44 2.35 13.69
N TRP A 16 0.14 2.25 12.40
CA TRP A 16 -0.64 3.26 11.68
C TRP A 16 -2.09 3.31 12.19
N LEU A 17 -2.73 2.16 12.37
CA LEU A 17 -4.07 2.06 12.98
C LEU A 17 -4.13 2.70 14.38
N ASP A 18 -3.14 2.41 15.23
CA ASP A 18 -3.11 2.89 16.62
C ASP A 18 -2.96 4.43 16.70
N SER A 19 -2.41 5.07 15.66
CA SER A 19 -2.18 6.53 15.61
C SER A 19 -3.18 7.30 14.76
N HIS A 20 -3.85 6.65 13.80
CA HIS A 20 -4.77 7.27 12.84
C HIS A 20 -6.04 6.39 12.64
N PRO A 21 -6.82 6.16 13.70
CA PRO A 21 -7.95 5.23 13.65
C PRO A 21 -9.06 5.67 12.68
N ASP A 22 -9.33 6.97 12.58
CA ASP A 22 -10.37 7.51 11.70
C ASP A 22 -9.96 7.36 10.21
N GLU A 23 -8.71 7.71 9.87
CA GLU A 23 -8.18 7.52 8.50
C GLU A 23 -8.15 6.04 8.11
N TYR A 24 -7.85 5.15 9.05
CA TYR A 24 -7.91 3.72 8.80
C TYR A 24 -9.34 3.24 8.55
N ALA A 25 -10.31 3.74 9.30
CA ALA A 25 -11.73 3.41 9.10
C ALA A 25 -12.22 3.87 7.71
N ASP A 26 -11.90 5.11 7.33
CA ASP A 26 -12.20 5.66 6.00
C ASP A 26 -11.56 4.82 4.88
N PHE A 27 -10.30 4.43 5.05
CA PHE A 27 -9.59 3.55 4.12
C PHE A 27 -10.27 2.19 3.99
N VAL A 28 -10.64 1.56 5.11
CA VAL A 28 -11.31 0.24 5.11
C VAL A 28 -12.69 0.34 4.45
N GLU A 29 -13.42 1.43 4.67
CA GLU A 29 -14.70 1.67 4.01
C GLU A 29 -14.52 1.83 2.50
N GLU A 30 -13.57 2.65 2.06
CA GLU A 30 -13.28 2.86 0.63
C GLU A 30 -12.82 1.58 -0.08
N MET A 31 -12.04 0.75 0.62
CA MET A 31 -11.54 -0.53 0.11
C MET A 31 -12.62 -1.61 0.03
N ASN A 32 -13.60 -1.59 0.94
CA ASN A 32 -14.70 -2.55 0.98
C ASN A 32 -15.94 -2.11 0.19
N ASP A 33 -15.93 -0.93 -0.46
CA ASP A 33 -16.99 -0.54 -1.39
C ASP A 33 -17.19 -1.65 -2.44
N LYS A 34 -18.44 -2.09 -2.59
CA LYS A 34 -18.88 -3.12 -3.56
C LYS A 34 -18.52 -2.79 -5.01
N LYS A 35 -18.24 -1.52 -5.30
CA LYS A 35 -17.79 -1.05 -6.62
C LYS A 35 -16.27 -1.11 -6.80
N PHE A 36 -15.52 -1.58 -5.80
CA PHE A 36 -14.06 -1.74 -5.81
C PHE A 36 -13.30 -0.46 -6.19
N LYS A 37 -13.89 0.72 -5.94
CA LYS A 37 -13.31 2.01 -6.37
C LYS A 37 -11.97 2.28 -5.70
N GLY A 38 -11.90 2.12 -4.36
CA GLY A 38 -10.65 2.26 -3.62
C GLY A 38 -9.57 1.30 -4.12
N PHE A 39 -9.96 0.04 -4.35
CA PHE A 39 -9.03 -0.96 -4.90
C PHE A 39 -8.48 -0.54 -6.28
N PHE A 40 -9.33 -0.14 -7.23
CA PHE A 40 -8.87 0.29 -8.55
C PHE A 40 -8.00 1.54 -8.48
N ASN A 41 -8.30 2.50 -7.61
CA ASN A 41 -7.51 3.70 -7.42
C ASN A 41 -6.07 3.37 -6.96
N ILE A 42 -5.95 2.52 -5.93
CA ILE A 42 -4.65 2.09 -5.42
C ILE A 42 -3.91 1.24 -6.45
N PHE A 43 -4.60 0.28 -7.07
CA PHE A 43 -4.01 -0.61 -8.07
C PHE A 43 -3.46 0.16 -9.27
N ASN A 44 -4.26 1.07 -9.84
CA ASN A 44 -3.84 1.90 -10.97
C ASN A 44 -2.65 2.81 -10.60
N THR A 45 -2.66 3.35 -9.40
CA THR A 45 -1.54 4.15 -8.87
C THR A 45 -0.28 3.31 -8.77
N ALA A 46 -0.36 2.11 -8.18
CA ALA A 46 0.76 1.19 -8.06
C ALA A 46 1.31 0.79 -9.43
N VAL A 47 0.45 0.37 -10.37
CA VAL A 47 0.83 0.00 -11.75
C VAL A 47 1.56 1.15 -12.45
N ARG A 48 1.11 2.39 -12.26
CA ARG A 48 1.77 3.59 -12.82
C ARG A 48 3.15 3.86 -12.20
N LEU A 49 3.33 3.53 -10.92
CA LEU A 49 4.58 3.79 -10.18
C LEU A 49 5.64 2.69 -10.38
N VAL A 50 5.24 1.44 -10.55
CA VAL A 50 6.15 0.29 -10.76
C VAL A 50 7.23 0.55 -11.82
N PRO A 51 6.94 1.02 -13.05
CA PRO A 51 7.98 1.27 -14.04
C PRO A 51 8.95 2.37 -13.60
N LYS A 52 8.45 3.45 -12.98
CA LYS A 52 9.29 4.55 -12.48
C LYS A 52 10.22 4.09 -11.36
N TYR A 53 9.71 3.25 -10.46
CA TYR A 53 10.52 2.67 -9.39
C TYR A 53 11.61 1.75 -9.96
N LYS A 54 11.29 0.91 -10.95
CA LYS A 54 12.28 0.06 -11.64
C LYS A 54 13.40 0.88 -12.28
N GLU A 55 13.06 2.00 -12.94
CA GLU A 55 14.06 2.90 -13.52
C GLU A 55 14.93 3.58 -12.46
N ALA A 56 14.33 4.11 -11.40
CA ALA A 56 15.05 4.75 -10.31
C ALA A 56 15.99 3.78 -9.57
N ALA A 57 15.53 2.54 -9.33
CA ALA A 57 16.34 1.49 -8.72
C ALA A 57 17.53 1.10 -9.62
N ARG A 58 17.32 0.95 -10.93
CA ARG A 58 18.42 0.68 -11.89
C ARG A 58 19.48 1.78 -11.87
N LYS A 59 19.08 3.06 -11.86
CA LYS A 59 20.00 4.21 -11.79
C LYS A 59 20.78 4.29 -10.48
N ARG A 60 20.27 3.71 -9.39
CA ARG A 60 20.93 3.74 -8.07
C ARG A 60 21.97 2.62 -7.91
N ILE A 61 21.87 1.56 -8.70
CA ILE A 61 22.75 0.38 -8.65
C ILE A 61 23.85 0.46 -9.72
N GLY A 62 23.61 1.19 -10.82
CA GLY A 62 24.57 1.44 -11.89
C GLY A 62 25.52 2.60 -11.63
#